data_AF-A0A821WEH1-F1
#
_entry.id   AF-A0A821WEH1-F1
#
_cell.length_a   1.000
_cell.length_b   1.000
_cell.length_c   1.000
_cell.angle_alpha   90.00
_cell.angle_beta   90.00
_cell.angle_gamma   90.00
#
_symmetry.space_group_name_H-M   'P 1'
#
loop_
_entity.id
_entity.type
_entity.pdbx_description
1 polymer ?
#
loop_
_entity_poly.entity_id
_entity_poly.type
_entity_poly.pdbx_seq_one_letter_code
_entity_poly.pdbx_strand_id
1 'polypeptide(L)'
;YRQDVINLCTAPSNLIRKKLLNQLVEPTINNNENNSSIWLTSLLILVPLRLGLNELDLTYESYLKEALKLTQTVGIIGGSPRHAVYILGFQDESFIDLDPHFSQTTVNILEDAFDLSSYSCSSPKKLTAKKMDP
;
A
#
# COMPACT_ATOMS: atom_id res chain seq x y z
N TYR A 1 -1.65 -21.40 -4.13
CA TYR A 1 -1.65 -19.98 -3.72
C TYR A 1 -1.69 -19.00 -4.89
N ARG A 2 -0.68 -18.93 -5.77
CA ARG A 2 -0.68 -17.98 -6.90
C ARG A 2 -1.95 -18.08 -7.76
N GLN A 3 -2.32 -19.29 -8.15
CA GLN A 3 -3.52 -19.51 -8.96
C GLN A 3 -4.81 -19.14 -8.22
N ASP A 4 -4.85 -19.34 -6.90
CA ASP A 4 -6.02 -19.00 -6.08
C ASP A 4 -6.24 -17.49 -6.02
N VAL A 5 -5.15 -16.70 -5.90
CA VAL A 5 -5.19 -15.24 -5.99
C VAL A 5 -5.66 -14.79 -7.36
N ILE A 6 -5.13 -15.39 -8.44
CA ILE A 6 -5.57 -15.09 -9.80
C ILE A 6 -7.07 -15.36 -9.92
N ASN A 7 -7.54 -16.54 -9.51
CA ASN A 7 -8.93 -16.91 -9.57
C ASN A 7 -9.81 -15.95 -8.75
N LEU A 8 -9.38 -15.52 -7.56
CA LEU A 8 -10.12 -14.55 -6.73
C LEU A 8 -10.21 -13.16 -7.38
N CYS A 9 -9.13 -12.72 -8.03
CA CYS A 9 -9.07 -11.42 -8.69
C CYS A 9 -9.75 -11.40 -10.06
N THR A 10 -9.87 -12.54 -10.74
CA THR A 10 -10.45 -12.65 -12.10
C THR A 10 -11.85 -13.27 -12.11
N ALA A 11 -12.30 -13.88 -11.02
CA ALA A 11 -13.67 -14.40 -10.93
C ALA A 11 -14.70 -13.25 -10.98
N PRO A 12 -15.77 -13.40 -11.78
CA PRO A 12 -16.87 -12.45 -11.80
C PRO A 12 -17.72 -12.62 -10.53
N SER A 13 -17.32 -11.96 -9.45
CA SER A 13 -18.14 -11.82 -8.25
C SER A 13 -18.97 -10.54 -8.36
N ASN A 14 -20.30 -10.71 -8.36
CA ASN A 14 -21.36 -9.70 -8.24
C ASN A 14 -21.99 -9.16 -9.55
N LEU A 15 -23.31 -8.95 -9.49
CA LEU A 15 -24.15 -8.41 -10.56
C LEU A 15 -23.70 -7.01 -11.05
N ILE A 16 -23.22 -6.18 -10.12
CA ILE A 16 -22.66 -4.84 -10.39
C ILE A 16 -21.42 -4.94 -11.29
N ARG A 17 -20.57 -5.96 -11.06
CA ARG A 17 -19.35 -6.20 -11.84
C ARG A 17 -19.67 -6.70 -13.24
N LYS A 18 -20.72 -7.52 -13.42
CA LYS A 18 -21.19 -7.95 -14.75
C LYS A 18 -21.64 -6.76 -15.60
N LYS A 19 -22.25 -5.75 -14.97
CA LYS A 19 -22.65 -4.49 -15.63
C LYS A 19 -21.44 -3.64 -16.05
N LEU A 20 -20.42 -3.52 -15.19
CA LEU A 20 -19.16 -2.84 -15.50
C LEU A 20 -18.36 -3.55 -16.61
N LEU A 21 -18.28 -4.88 -16.56
CA LEU A 21 -17.65 -5.70 -17.60
C LEU A 21 -18.28 -5.47 -18.99
N ASN A 22 -19.60 -5.43 -19.05
CA ASN A 22 -20.33 -5.16 -20.29
C ASN A 22 -20.13 -3.72 -20.81
N GLN A 23 -19.63 -2.80 -19.99
CA GLN A 23 -19.30 -1.42 -20.40
C GLN A 23 -17.83 -1.25 -20.79
N LEU A 24 -16.93 -2.10 -20.28
CA LEU A 24 -15.49 -2.04 -20.57
C LEU A 24 -15.09 -2.88 -21.80
N VAL A 25 -15.89 -3.88 -22.16
CA VAL A 25 -15.68 -4.70 -23.35
C VAL A 25 -16.51 -4.13 -24.50
N GLU A 26 -15.91 -3.27 -25.33
CA GLU A 26 -16.47 -2.98 -26.65
C GLU A 26 -16.36 -4.23 -27.55
N PRO A 27 -17.31 -4.44 -28.48
CA PRO A 27 -17.35 -5.65 -29.31
C PRO A 27 -16.32 -5.56 -30.45
N THR A 28 -15.03 -5.65 -30.13
CA THR A 28 -13.98 -5.81 -31.13
C THR A 28 -13.74 -7.29 -31.37
N ILE A 29 -14.45 -7.84 -32.35
CA ILE A 29 -14.18 -9.17 -32.90
C ILE A 29 -12.80 -9.14 -33.56
N ASN A 30 -11.78 -9.69 -32.90
CA ASN A 30 -10.57 -10.18 -33.54
C ASN A 30 -10.07 -11.43 -32.82
N ASN A 31 -10.28 -12.58 -33.47
CA ASN A 31 -10.06 -13.93 -32.96
C ASN A 31 -8.57 -14.33 -32.81
N ASN A 32 -7.74 -13.53 -32.14
CA ASN A 32 -6.34 -13.87 -31.87
C ASN A 32 -5.87 -13.35 -30.50
N GLU A 33 -6.70 -13.46 -29.47
CA GLU A 33 -6.37 -12.94 -28.15
C GLU A 33 -5.89 -14.04 -27.21
N ASN A 34 -4.62 -13.93 -26.80
CA ASN A 34 -4.13 -14.51 -25.57
C ASN A 34 -5.14 -14.20 -24.47
N ASN A 35 -5.77 -15.23 -23.88
CA ASN A 35 -6.71 -15.11 -22.75
C ASN A 35 -6.04 -14.50 -21.51
N SER A 36 -5.71 -13.21 -21.58
CA SER A 36 -5.27 -12.43 -20.43
C SER A 36 -6.49 -12.20 -19.56
N SER A 37 -6.54 -12.91 -18.44
CA SER A 37 -7.66 -12.77 -17.51
C SER A 37 -7.65 -11.36 -16.94
N ILE A 38 -8.71 -10.59 -17.23
CA ILE A 38 -8.87 -9.22 -16.73
C ILE A 38 -8.92 -9.27 -15.20
N TRP A 39 -8.12 -8.43 -14.53
CA TRP A 39 -8.20 -8.25 -13.09
C TRP A 39 -9.42 -7.39 -12.78
N LEU A 40 -10.36 -7.96 -12.05
CA LEU A 40 -11.62 -7.33 -11.76
C LEU A 40 -11.69 -6.82 -10.31
N THR A 41 -10.86 -7.40 -9.42
CA THR A 41 -10.75 -7.02 -8.00
C THR A 41 -9.39 -6.38 -7.73
N SER A 42 -9.38 -5.25 -7.00
CA SER A 42 -8.16 -4.70 -6.41
C SER A 42 -7.62 -5.62 -5.32
N LEU A 43 -6.29 -5.76 -5.24
CA LEU A 43 -5.62 -6.62 -4.26
C LEU A 43 -4.70 -5.77 -3.38
N LEU A 44 -4.86 -5.91 -2.06
CA LEU A 44 -3.91 -5.41 -1.07
C LEU A 44 -3.21 -6.61 -0.42
N ILE A 45 -1.89 -6.66 -0.53
CA ILE A 45 -1.08 -7.72 0.08
C ILE A 45 -0.36 -7.13 1.29
N LEU A 46 -0.63 -7.68 2.48
CA LEU A 46 0.06 -7.34 3.72
C LEU A 46 0.99 -8.50 4.10
N VAL A 47 2.27 -8.20 4.26
CA VAL A 47 3.29 -9.20 4.61
C VAL A 47 3.83 -8.82 6.00
N PRO A 48 3.34 -9.44 7.09
CA PRO A 48 3.89 -9.22 8.42
C PRO A 48 5.28 -9.84 8.50
N LEU A 49 6.26 -9.06 8.93
CA LEU A 49 7.65 -9.46 9.06
C LEU A 49 8.17 -9.11 10.44
N ARG A 50 9.15 -9.88 10.90
CA ARG A 50 10.01 -9.56 12.04
C ARG A 50 11.46 -9.74 11.58
N LEU A 51 12.16 -8.65 11.40
CA LEU A 51 13.47 -8.55 10.75
C LEU A 51 14.63 -8.47 11.76
N GLY A 52 14.36 -8.88 13.00
CA GLY A 52 15.34 -8.88 14.09
C GLY A 52 14.73 -9.31 15.42
N LEU A 53 15.57 -9.49 16.43
CA LEU A 53 15.12 -9.85 17.78
C LEU A 53 14.72 -8.62 18.57
N ASN A 54 15.66 -7.68 18.75
CA ASN A 54 15.46 -6.44 19.50
C ASN A 54 15.57 -5.19 18.61
N GLU A 55 16.39 -5.28 17.56
CA GLU A 55 16.66 -4.20 16.61
C GLU A 55 16.64 -4.81 15.21
N LEU A 56 16.39 -3.99 14.19
CA LEU A 56 16.48 -4.38 12.78
C LEU A 56 17.90 -4.90 12.45
N ASP A 57 18.00 -6.11 11.89
CA ASP A 57 19.24 -6.57 11.27
C ASP A 57 19.48 -5.75 9.99
N LEU A 58 20.56 -4.96 9.98
CA LEU A 58 20.90 -4.04 8.88
C LEU A 58 21.16 -4.76 7.55
N THR A 59 21.36 -6.07 7.55
CA THR A 59 21.36 -6.88 6.32
C THR A 59 20.05 -6.70 5.55
N TYR A 60 18.93 -6.46 6.24
CA TYR A 60 17.62 -6.26 5.63
C TYR A 60 17.39 -4.86 5.06
N GLU A 61 18.21 -3.87 5.41
CA GLU A 61 18.00 -2.48 4.99
C GLU A 61 17.91 -2.33 3.47
N SER A 62 18.83 -2.98 2.74
CA SER A 62 18.84 -2.93 1.28
C SER A 62 17.58 -3.55 0.68
N TYR A 63 17.10 -4.67 1.23
CA TYR A 63 15.89 -5.35 0.78
C TYR A 63 14.62 -4.51 1.04
N LEU A 64 14.57 -3.80 2.17
CA LEU A 64 13.48 -2.86 2.46
C LEU A 64 13.48 -1.70 1.46
N LYS A 65 14.64 -1.13 1.15
CA LYS A 65 14.77 -0.09 0.12
C LYS A 65 14.33 -0.60 -1.25
N GLU A 66 14.70 -1.83 -1.65
CA GLU A 66 14.22 -2.42 -2.91
C GLU A 66 12.70 -2.64 -2.92
N ALA A 67 12.11 -3.09 -1.81
CA ALA A 67 10.65 -3.22 -1.70
C ALA A 67 9.93 -1.87 -1.86
N LEU A 68 10.51 -0.78 -1.35
CA LEU A 68 10.00 0.58 -1.52
C LEU A 68 10.19 1.14 -2.93
N LYS A 69 11.00 0.51 -3.79
CA LYS A 69 11.14 0.88 -5.21
C LYS A 69 10.07 0.25 -6.11
N LEU A 70 9.36 -0.78 -5.64
CA LEU A 70 8.32 -1.43 -6.43
C LEU A 70 7.18 -0.46 -6.72
N THR A 71 6.72 -0.40 -7.97
CA THR A 71 5.64 0.54 -8.36
C THR A 71 4.30 0.23 -7.68
N GLN A 72 4.13 -1.00 -7.20
CA GLN A 72 2.94 -1.46 -6.49
C GLN A 72 3.05 -1.31 -4.96
N THR A 73 4.21 -0.87 -4.45
CA THR A 73 4.40 -0.74 -3.01
C THR A 73 3.45 0.33 -2.45
N VAL A 74 2.87 0.01 -1.29
CA VAL A 74 2.06 0.95 -0.51
C VAL A 74 2.78 1.32 0.79
N GLY A 75 4.10 1.16 0.83
CA GLY A 75 4.92 1.49 2.00
C GLY A 75 4.99 0.37 3.05
N ILE A 76 5.57 0.72 4.20
CA ILE A 76 5.81 -0.16 5.34
C ILE A 76 5.20 0.49 6.58
N ILE A 77 4.39 -0.27 7.32
CA ILE A 77 3.91 0.12 8.64
C ILE A 77 4.67 -0.66 9.71
N GLY A 78 4.99 -0.01 10.82
CA GLY A 78 5.69 -0.65 11.92
C GLY A 78 5.95 0.32 13.05
N GLY A 79 6.94 0.02 13.88
CA GLY A 79 7.35 0.86 14.99
C GLY A 79 7.06 0.25 16.36
N SER A 80 7.72 0.79 17.36
CA SER A 80 7.70 0.26 18.73
C SER A 80 6.45 0.71 19.49
N PRO A 81 6.17 0.16 20.69
CA PRO A 81 5.02 0.58 21.48
C PRO A 81 5.01 2.11 21.73
N ARG A 82 3.91 2.77 21.36
CA ARG A 82 3.74 4.25 21.38
C ARG A 82 4.59 5.02 20.37
N HIS A 83 5.15 4.34 19.37
CA HIS A 83 5.91 4.95 18.28
C HIS A 83 5.66 4.20 16.96
N ALA A 84 4.39 4.11 16.53
CA ALA A 84 4.04 3.61 15.20
C ALA A 84 4.40 4.62 14.09
N VAL A 85 4.93 4.14 12.97
CA VAL A 85 5.32 4.97 11.83
C VAL A 85 4.84 4.34 10.53
N TYR A 86 4.62 5.18 9.52
CA TYR A 86 4.33 4.77 8.15
C TYR A 86 5.43 5.24 7.20
N ILE A 87 6.26 4.31 6.74
CA ILE A 87 7.39 4.56 5.86
C ILE A 87 6.94 4.44 4.40
N LEU A 88 7.14 5.51 3.63
CA LEU A 88 6.68 5.62 2.25
C LEU A 88 7.81 5.50 1.23
N GLY A 89 9.05 5.70 1.66
CA GLY A 89 10.19 5.73 0.76
C GLY A 89 11.49 5.92 1.53
N PHE A 90 12.54 6.30 0.80
CA PHE A 90 13.85 6.56 1.38
C PHE A 90 14.62 7.58 0.53
N GLN A 91 15.60 8.22 1.15
CA GLN A 91 16.59 9.07 0.52
C GLN A 91 17.93 8.78 1.20
N ASP A 92 18.94 8.44 0.39
CA ASP A 92 20.27 8.04 0.86
C ASP A 92 20.18 6.89 1.91
N GLU A 93 20.64 7.15 3.13
CA GLU A 93 20.63 6.21 4.27
C GLU A 93 19.45 6.44 5.22
N SER A 94 18.44 7.21 4.82
CA SER A 94 17.27 7.50 5.64
C SER A 94 15.97 7.08 4.97
N PHE A 95 15.13 6.38 5.70
CA PHE A 95 13.73 6.19 5.37
C PHE A 95 12.95 7.48 5.58
N ILE A 96 11.90 7.67 4.79
CA ILE A 96 10.99 8.81 4.87
C ILE A 96 9.67 8.29 5.45
N ASP A 97 9.29 8.83 6.60
CA ASP A 97 8.13 8.37 7.36
C ASP A 97 7.10 9.47 7.67
N LEU A 98 5.86 9.03 7.82
CA LEU A 98 4.75 9.80 8.37
C LEU A 98 4.48 9.32 9.81
N ASP A 99 4.43 10.29 10.71
CA ASP A 99 4.27 10.08 12.14
C ASP A 99 2.86 10.53 12.58
N PRO A 100 2.02 9.60 13.09
CA PRO A 100 0.67 9.92 13.54
C PRO A 100 0.59 10.52 14.96
N HIS A 101 1.69 10.67 15.71
CA HIS A 101 1.68 11.11 17.12
C HIS A 101 1.46 12.62 17.32
N PHE A 102 0.76 13.27 16.40
CA PHE A 102 0.32 14.65 16.53
C PHE A 102 -1.20 14.68 16.70
N SER A 103 -1.65 15.13 17.87
CA SER A 103 -3.09 15.23 18.16
C SER A 103 -3.68 16.44 17.43
N GLN A 104 -4.70 16.20 16.61
CA GLN A 104 -5.41 17.22 15.85
C GLN A 104 -6.87 17.32 16.32
N THR A 105 -7.50 18.48 16.13
CA THR A 105 -8.93 18.64 16.37
C THR A 105 -9.73 17.79 15.36
N THR A 106 -10.82 17.18 15.83
CA THR A 106 -11.73 16.44 14.94
C THR A 106 -12.33 17.36 13.87
N VAL A 107 -12.32 16.90 12.63
CA VAL A 107 -13.02 17.53 11.52
C VAL A 107 -14.37 16.85 11.31
N ASN A 108 -15.42 17.64 11.13
CA ASN A 108 -16.76 17.13 10.86
C ASN A 108 -16.89 16.67 9.39
N ILE A 109 -16.78 15.37 9.16
CA ILE A 109 -16.82 14.77 7.81
C ILE A 109 -18.24 14.64 7.23
N LEU A 110 -19.28 15.02 7.99
CA LEU A 110 -20.67 15.00 7.51
C LEU A 110 -21.04 16.23 6.68
N GLU A 111 -20.17 17.24 6.66
CA GLU A 111 -20.34 18.44 5.84
C GLU A 111 -19.93 18.15 4.38
N ASP A 112 -20.69 18.67 3.42
CA ASP A 112 -20.47 18.43 1.98
C ASP A 112 -19.07 18.86 1.51
N ALA A 113 -18.47 19.85 2.17
CA ALA A 113 -17.10 20.31 1.93
C ALA A 113 -16.39 20.56 3.26
N PHE A 114 -15.77 19.51 3.81
CA PHE A 114 -14.96 19.60 5.03
C PHE A 114 -13.50 19.92 4.72
N ASP A 115 -12.80 20.54 5.68
CA ASP A 115 -11.40 20.91 5.52
C ASP A 115 -10.47 19.68 5.50
N LEU A 116 -9.69 19.55 4.43
CA LEU A 116 -8.71 18.47 4.24
C LEU A 116 -7.28 18.87 4.65
N SER A 117 -7.06 20.13 5.06
CA SER A 117 -5.71 20.65 5.35
C SER A 117 -4.95 19.81 6.37
N SER A 118 -5.65 19.31 7.40
CA SER A 118 -5.13 18.47 8.48
C SER A 118 -4.79 17.02 8.08
N TYR A 119 -5.22 16.57 6.90
CA TYR A 119 -4.99 15.22 6.39
C TYR A 119 -3.79 15.14 5.43
N SER A 120 -3.04 16.23 5.30
CA SER A 120 -1.81 16.30 4.51
C SER A 120 -0.61 16.60 5.40
N CYS A 121 0.55 16.02 5.08
CA CYS A 121 1.79 16.29 5.81
C CYS A 121 2.76 17.05 4.91
N SER A 122 3.07 18.31 5.29
CA SER A 122 4.02 19.15 4.56
C SER A 122 5.48 18.92 4.95
N SER A 123 5.74 18.14 6.01
CA SER A 123 7.07 17.95 6.58
C SER A 123 7.25 16.51 7.04
N PRO A 124 7.48 15.57 6.10
CA PRO A 124 7.73 14.18 6.44
C PRO A 124 9.03 14.04 7.25
N LYS A 125 9.10 13.01 8.09
CA LYS A 125 10.25 12.75 8.95
C LYS A 125 11.26 11.84 8.28
N LYS A 126 12.47 11.83 8.84
CA LYS A 126 13.56 10.93 8.45
C LYS A 126 13.84 9.95 9.57
N LEU A 127 13.91 8.67 9.21
CA LEU A 127 14.17 7.56 10.11
C LEU A 127 15.38 6.77 9.61
N THR A 128 16.36 6.50 10.48
CA THR A 128 17.49 5.63 10.13
C THR A 128 17.10 4.16 10.36
N ALA A 129 17.66 3.24 9.58
CA ALA A 129 17.39 1.80 9.71
C ALA A 129 17.58 1.29 11.15
N LYS A 130 18.63 1.76 11.85
CA LYS A 130 18.91 1.41 13.26
C LYS A 130 17.81 1.80 14.26
N LYS A 131 16.94 2.75 13.90
CA LYS A 131 15.83 3.21 14.74
C LYS A 131 14.50 2.56 14.36
N MET A 132 14.49 1.68 13.35
CA MET A 132 13.31 0.90 12.99
C MET A 132 13.12 -0.24 13.98
N ASP A 133 11.87 -0.47 14.37
CA ASP A 133 11.46 -1.66 15.12
C ASP A 133 11.50 -2.87 14.16
N PRO A 134 11.97 -4.06 14.62
CA PRO A 134 12.20 -5.22 13.76
C PRO A 134 10.93 -5.88 13.21
#